data_AF-A0A961HR44-F1
#
_entry.id   AF-A0A961HR44-F1
#
_cell.length_a   1.000
_cell.length_b   1.000
_cell.length_c   1.000
_cell.angle_alpha   90.00
_cell.angle_beta   90.00
_cell.angle_gamma   90.00
#
_symmetry.space_group_name_H-M   'P 1'
#
loop_
_entity.id
_entity.type
_entity.pdbx_description
1 polymer ?
#
loop_
_entity_poly.entity_id
_entity_poly.type
_entity_poly.pdbx_seq_one_letter_code
_entity_poly.pdbx_strand_id
1 'polypeptide(L)'
;DPKIYISSGDFMPRNLNRRVEIMMPVNDSEIKQRMIGILNAVFRDNHNARRLQSDGSYVPVRPQGNEQRFSSQRFFREETNREYQEKEKNRAVERKKIFQPLMNPEEEVPRESSFPVALNEPPSSETK
;
A
#
# COMPACT_ATOMS: atom_id res chain seq x y z
N ASP A 1 -16.03 22.07 2.23
CA ASP A 1 -15.05 21.01 2.51
C ASP A 1 -15.73 19.66 2.39
N PRO A 2 -15.30 18.76 1.49
CA PRO A 2 -15.87 17.41 1.40
C PRO A 2 -15.62 16.61 2.69
N LYS A 3 -16.65 15.90 3.17
CA LYS A 3 -16.52 14.94 4.27
C LYS A 3 -16.08 13.60 3.71
N ILE A 4 -14.95 13.08 4.17
CA ILE A 4 -14.40 11.80 3.75
C ILE A 4 -14.51 10.82 4.91
N TYR A 5 -14.98 9.62 4.59
CA TYR A 5 -15.10 8.52 5.53
C TYR A 5 -14.39 7.30 4.98
N ILE A 6 -13.79 6.52 5.85
CA ILE A 6 -13.30 5.17 5.55
C ILE A 6 -14.20 4.20 6.29
N SER A 7 -14.63 3.14 5.62
CA SER A 7 -15.48 2.11 6.21
C SER A 7 -14.98 0.72 5.84
N SER A 8 -15.23 -0.23 6.75
CA SER A 8 -15.02 -1.67 6.51
C SER A 8 -16.11 -2.31 5.65
N GLY A 9 -17.30 -1.69 5.60
CA GLY A 9 -18.48 -2.24 4.95
C GLY A 9 -18.83 -1.56 3.62
N ASP A 10 -19.50 -2.32 2.75
CA ASP A 10 -20.19 -1.79 1.58
C ASP A 10 -21.67 -1.48 1.91
N PHE A 11 -22.43 -0.94 0.95
CA PHE A 11 -23.85 -0.62 1.12
C PHE A 11 -24.80 -1.80 0.91
N MET A 12 -24.33 -3.04 1.09
CA MET A 12 -25.21 -4.21 1.00
C MET A 12 -26.01 -4.37 2.30
N PRO A 13 -27.29 -4.79 2.25
CA PRO A 13 -28.12 -4.98 3.45
C PRO A 13 -27.49 -5.91 4.50
N ARG A 14 -26.65 -6.86 4.07
CA ARG A 14 -25.91 -7.75 4.96
C ARG A 14 -24.93 -6.97 5.87
N ASN A 15 -24.30 -5.92 5.36
CA ASN A 15 -23.35 -5.09 6.11
C ASN A 15 -24.09 -4.10 7.03
N LEU A 16 -25.22 -3.56 6.57
CA LEU A 16 -25.96 -2.54 7.32
C LEU A 16 -26.80 -3.12 8.47
N ASN A 17 -27.34 -4.34 8.32
CA ASN A 17 -28.35 -4.87 9.25
C ASN A 17 -27.89 -6.10 10.04
N ARG A 18 -26.81 -6.77 9.61
CA ARG A 18 -26.43 -8.10 10.15
C ARG A 18 -24.97 -8.22 10.55
N ARG A 19 -24.08 -7.34 10.08
CA ARG A 19 -22.66 -7.34 10.43
C ARG A 19 -22.32 -6.16 11.33
N VAL A 20 -21.30 -6.35 12.14
CA VAL A 20 -20.66 -5.27 12.87
C VAL A 20 -19.65 -4.63 11.92
N GLU A 21 -19.87 -3.36 11.57
CA GLU A 21 -19.03 -2.59 10.66
C GLU A 21 -18.56 -1.30 11.34
N ILE A 22 -17.41 -0.79 10.93
CA ILE A 22 -16.84 0.46 11.43
C ILE A 22 -16.79 1.47 10.29
N MET A 23 -17.16 2.71 10.59
CA MET A 23 -16.98 3.86 9.70
C MET A 23 -16.39 5.01 10.52
N MET A 24 -15.31 5.60 10.02
CA MET A 24 -14.61 6.69 10.70
C MET A 24 -14.41 7.89 9.77
N PRO A 25 -14.58 9.12 10.28
CA PRO A 25 -14.28 10.33 9.51
C PRO A 25 -12.77 10.54 9.40
N VAL A 26 -12.32 10.99 8.23
CA VAL A 26 -10.97 11.49 8.02
C VAL A 26 -10.98 12.99 8.26
N ASN A 27 -10.42 13.45 9.39
CA ASN A 27 -10.44 14.86 9.79
C ASN A 27 -9.24 15.65 9.26
N ASP A 28 -8.07 15.00 9.18
CA ASP A 28 -6.82 15.61 8.74
C ASP A 28 -6.89 16.05 7.26
N SER A 29 -6.51 17.30 6.99
CA SER A 29 -6.64 17.90 5.65
C SER A 29 -5.67 17.28 4.64
N GLU A 30 -4.46 16.92 5.04
CA GLU A 30 -3.47 16.29 4.17
C GLU A 30 -3.92 14.87 3.78
N ILE A 31 -4.40 14.10 4.76
CA ILE A 31 -4.96 12.76 4.51
C ILE A 31 -6.19 12.86 3.61
N LYS A 32 -7.08 13.85 3.81
CA LYS A 32 -8.22 14.07 2.91
C LYS A 32 -7.79 14.29 1.47
N GLN A 33 -6.80 15.18 1.25
CA GLN A 33 -6.30 15.46 -0.10
C GLN A 33 -5.68 14.22 -0.73
N ARG A 34 -4.92 13.42 0.04
CA ARG A 34 -4.38 12.15 -0.43
C ARG A 34 -5.48 11.17 -0.84
N MET A 35 -6.54 11.03 -0.05
CA MET A 35 -7.67 10.14 -0.36
C MET A 35 -8.39 10.57 -1.64
N ILE A 36 -8.60 11.88 -1.85
CA ILE A 36 -9.17 12.41 -3.10
C ILE A 36 -8.23 12.11 -4.27
N GLY A 37 -6.92 12.29 -4.11
CA GLY A 37 -5.91 11.93 -5.11
C GLY A 37 -5.98 10.46 -5.50
N ILE A 38 -6.16 9.56 -4.51
CA ILE A 38 -6.31 8.13 -4.76
C ILE A 38 -7.56 7.87 -5.62
N LEU A 39 -8.70 8.42 -5.23
CA LEU A 39 -9.96 8.26 -5.97
C LEU A 39 -9.84 8.80 -7.40
N ASN A 40 -9.22 9.96 -7.58
CA ASN A 40 -8.99 10.55 -8.91
C ASN A 40 -8.14 9.64 -9.80
N ALA A 41 -7.08 9.03 -9.28
CA ALA A 41 -6.29 8.08 -10.04
C ALA A 41 -7.10 6.82 -10.38
N VAL A 42 -7.87 6.28 -9.44
CA VAL A 42 -8.73 5.10 -9.70
C VAL A 42 -9.77 5.41 -10.78
N PHE A 43 -10.41 6.58 -10.74
CA PHE A 43 -11.40 6.98 -11.75
C PHE A 43 -10.79 7.31 -13.12
N ARG A 44 -9.50 7.68 -13.17
CA ARG A 44 -8.76 7.92 -14.42
C ARG A 44 -8.32 6.62 -15.10
N ASP A 45 -8.38 5.47 -14.44
CA ASP A 45 -7.96 4.19 -15.01
C ASP A 45 -8.70 3.89 -16.34
N ASN A 46 -7.93 3.72 -17.41
CA ASN A 46 -8.44 3.39 -18.75
C ASN A 46 -7.76 2.13 -19.31
N HIS A 47 -7.22 1.30 -18.42
CA HIS A 47 -6.52 0.07 -18.76
C HIS A 47 -7.24 -1.15 -18.22
N ASN A 48 -7.59 -1.13 -16.93
CA ASN A 48 -8.25 -2.22 -16.22
C ASN A 48 -9.71 -1.88 -15.90
N ALA A 49 -10.09 -0.61 -15.93
CA ALA A 49 -11.44 -0.17 -15.62
C ALA A 49 -12.48 -0.74 -16.59
N ARG A 50 -13.67 -1.05 -16.07
CA ARG A 50 -14.85 -1.46 -16.83
C ARG A 50 -16.04 -0.59 -16.45
N ARG A 51 -16.78 -0.11 -17.45
CA ARG A 51 -17.98 0.71 -17.25
C ARG A 51 -19.21 -0.18 -17.25
N LEU A 52 -19.94 -0.15 -16.14
CA LEU A 52 -21.26 -0.76 -16.02
C LEU A 52 -22.26 -0.04 -16.93
N GLN A 53 -22.96 -0.80 -17.77
CA GLN A 53 -24.05 -0.32 -18.61
C GLN A 53 -25.41 -0.53 -17.93
N SER A 54 -26.45 0.11 -18.44
CA SER A 54 -27.83 -0.01 -17.93
C SER A 54 -28.40 -1.42 -18.02
N ASP A 55 -27.90 -2.24 -18.94
CA ASP A 55 -28.29 -3.64 -19.14
C ASP A 55 -27.53 -4.62 -18.23
N GLY A 56 -26.65 -4.12 -17.36
CA GLY A 56 -25.82 -4.93 -16.47
C GLY A 56 -24.52 -5.43 -17.10
N SER A 57 -24.27 -5.17 -18.39
CA SER A 57 -23.04 -5.55 -19.04
C SER A 57 -21.87 -4.63 -18.65
N TYR A 58 -20.64 -5.15 -18.72
CA TYR A 58 -19.42 -4.40 -18.41
C TYR A 58 -18.51 -4.26 -19.62
N VAL A 59 -18.36 -3.05 -20.13
CA VAL A 59 -17.48 -2.74 -21.26
C VAL A 59 -16.13 -2.19 -20.77
N PRO A 60 -14.99 -2.63 -21.34
CA PRO A 60 -13.69 -2.05 -21.00
C PRO A 60 -13.64 -0.55 -21.30
N VAL A 61 -13.13 0.24 -20.36
CA VAL A 61 -12.78 1.64 -20.62
C VAL A 61 -11.49 1.63 -21.43
N ARG A 62 -11.50 2.26 -22.61
CA ARG A 62 -10.33 2.39 -23.49
C ARG A 62 -9.90 3.86 -23.57
N PRO A 63 -8.60 4.12 -23.77
CA PRO A 63 -8.12 5.49 -24.01
C PRO A 63 -8.83 6.08 -25.24
N GLN A 64 -9.21 7.36 -25.17
CA GLN A 64 -9.85 8.08 -26.27
C GLN A 64 -8.88 9.08 -26.91
N GLY A 65 -8.89 9.16 -28.25
CA GLY A 65 -8.02 10.09 -29.00
C GLY A 65 -6.54 9.92 -28.65
N ASN A 66 -5.93 10.99 -28.13
CA ASN A 66 -4.52 11.03 -27.73
C ASN A 66 -4.31 10.75 -26.23
N GLU A 67 -5.30 10.20 -25.52
CA GLU A 67 -5.14 9.82 -24.13
C GLU A 67 -4.08 8.73 -23.98
N GLN A 68 -3.18 8.94 -23.03
CA GLN A 68 -2.24 7.90 -22.63
C GLN A 68 -2.94 6.79 -21.86
N ARG A 69 -2.45 5.57 -22.07
CA ARG A 69 -2.89 4.41 -21.30
C ARG A 69 -2.41 4.54 -19.86
N PHE A 70 -3.34 4.45 -18.92
CA PHE A 70 -3.12 4.67 -17.50
C PHE A 70 -3.74 3.53 -16.68
N SER A 71 -2.93 2.96 -15.78
CA SER A 71 -3.35 1.92 -14.83
C SER A 71 -3.04 2.41 -13.42
N SER A 72 -4.08 2.55 -12.61
CA SER A 72 -4.00 3.08 -11.24
C SER A 72 -3.15 2.21 -10.33
N GLN A 73 -3.34 0.88 -10.39
CA GLN A 73 -2.55 -0.07 -9.59
C GLN A 73 -1.05 -0.01 -9.93
N ARG A 74 -0.72 0.10 -11.23
CA ARG A 74 0.67 0.25 -11.68
C ARG A 74 1.26 1.56 -11.17
N PHE A 75 0.51 2.65 -11.30
CA PHE A 75 0.91 3.97 -10.82
C PHE A 75 1.26 3.96 -9.32
N PHE A 76 0.39 3.45 -8.45
CA PHE A 76 0.65 3.38 -7.01
C PHE A 76 1.79 2.45 -6.63
N ARG A 77 1.96 1.33 -7.36
CA ARG A 77 3.08 0.42 -7.14
C ARG A 77 4.42 1.11 -7.43
N GLU A 78 4.49 1.84 -8.55
CA GLU A 78 5.71 2.58 -8.93
C GLU A 78 6.02 3.70 -7.94
N GLU A 79 5.01 4.45 -7.49
CA GLU A 79 5.13 5.46 -6.44
C GLU A 79 5.65 4.86 -5.12
N THR A 80 5.01 3.80 -4.61
CA THR A 80 5.40 3.14 -3.36
C THR A 80 6.81 2.55 -3.43
N ASN A 81 7.17 1.92 -4.56
CA ASN A 81 8.50 1.39 -4.77
C ASN A 81 9.56 2.50 -4.74
N ARG A 82 9.28 3.67 -5.33
CA ARG A 82 10.19 4.81 -5.31
C ARG A 82 10.45 5.29 -3.88
N GLU A 83 9.37 5.50 -3.11
CA GLU A 83 9.47 5.90 -1.71
C GLU A 83 10.26 4.88 -0.87
N TYR A 84 10.03 3.59 -1.10
CA TYR A 84 10.76 2.51 -0.42
C TYR A 84 12.26 2.56 -0.72
N GLN A 85 12.64 2.72 -2.00
CA GLN A 85 14.05 2.82 -2.39
C GLN A 85 14.74 4.05 -1.80
N GLU A 86 14.05 5.18 -1.70
CA GLU A 86 14.56 6.39 -1.07
C GLU A 86 14.78 6.18 0.44
N LYS A 87 13.82 5.55 1.14
CA LYS A 87 13.95 5.18 2.55
C LYS A 87 15.11 4.22 2.81
N GLU A 88 15.28 3.20 1.98
CA GLU A 88 16.39 2.25 2.12
C GLU A 88 17.76 2.90 1.86
N LYS A 89 17.86 3.80 0.89
CA LYS A 89 19.08 4.61 0.68
C LYS A 89 19.41 5.45 1.91
N ASN A 90 18.42 6.13 2.49
CA ASN A 90 18.60 6.93 3.69
C ASN A 90 19.03 6.06 4.88
N ARG A 91 18.38 4.91 5.08
CA ARG A 91 18.75 3.95 6.12
C ARG A 91 20.15 3.38 5.93
N ALA A 92 20.58 3.12 4.70
CA ALA A 92 21.94 2.67 4.40
C ALA A 92 22.98 3.75 4.73
N VAL A 93 22.68 5.02 4.45
CA VAL A 93 23.52 6.15 4.86
C VAL A 93 23.62 6.24 6.38
N GLU A 94 22.50 6.10 7.10
CA GLU A 94 22.50 6.09 8.57
C GLU A 94 23.28 4.91 9.15
N ARG A 95 23.10 3.70 8.61
CA ARG A 95 23.85 2.50 9.03
C ARG A 95 25.36 2.67 8.88
N LYS A 96 25.82 3.36 7.82
CA LYS A 96 27.25 3.69 7.64
C LYS A 96 27.77 4.71 8.65
N LYS A 97 26.90 5.53 9.26
CA LYS A 97 27.28 6.46 10.34
C LYS A 97 27.42 5.77 11.69
N ILE A 98 26.80 4.60 11.87
CA ILE A 98 26.92 3.81 13.10
C ILE A 98 28.31 3.16 13.09
N PHE A 99 29.10 3.44 14.14
CA PHE A 99 30.43 2.85 14.32
C PHE A 99 30.34 1.32 14.33
N GLN A 100 31.02 0.68 13.38
CA GLN A 100 31.21 -0.77 13.37
C GLN A 100 32.57 -1.06 14.02
N PRO A 101 32.59 -1.66 15.22
CA PRO A 101 33.85 -2.01 15.85
C PRO A 101 34.59 -3.01 14.96
N LEU A 102 35.85 -2.71 14.66
CA LEU A 102 36.74 -3.66 14.02
C LEU A 102 37.00 -4.79 15.03
N MET A 103 36.55 -6.00 14.72
CA MET A 103 36.89 -7.17 15.51
C MET A 103 38.35 -7.57 15.25
N ASN A 104 38.99 -8.13 16.28
CA ASN A 104 40.32 -8.69 16.17
C ASN A 104 40.30 -9.85 15.15
N PRO A 105 41.15 -9.87 14.10
CA PRO A 105 41.16 -10.96 13.12
C PRO A 105 41.48 -12.35 13.71
N GLU A 106 42.02 -12.42 14.94
CA GLU A 106 42.38 -13.68 15.62
C GLU A 106 41.30 -14.20 16.59
N GLU A 107 40.22 -13.46 16.85
CA GLU A 107 39.10 -13.97 17.63
C GLU A 107 38.09 -14.64 16.68
N GLU A 108 38.37 -15.90 16.31
CA GLU A 108 37.29 -16.78 15.87
C GLU A 108 36.30 -16.93 17.03
N VAL A 109 35.06 -16.51 16.81
CA VAL A 109 33.96 -16.70 17.75
C VAL A 109 33.92 -18.19 18.13
N PRO A 110 33.98 -18.58 19.42
CA PRO A 110 33.60 -19.93 19.80
C PRO A 110 32.21 -20.18 19.22
N ARG A 111 32.02 -21.28 18.50
CA ARG A 111 30.73 -21.67 17.87
C ARG A 111 29.69 -22.01 18.94
N GLU A 112 29.34 -21.07 19.82
CA GLU A 112 28.33 -21.21 20.86
C GLU A 112 28.05 -19.83 21.48
N SER A 113 27.39 -18.97 20.72
CA SER A 113 26.42 -18.04 21.32
C SER A 113 25.27 -17.85 20.35
N SER A 114 24.41 -18.87 20.33
CA SER A 114 23.04 -18.75 19.85
C SER A 114 22.29 -17.75 20.74
N PHE A 115 22.55 -16.46 20.58
CA PHE A 115 21.51 -15.48 20.85
C PHE A 115 20.51 -15.63 19.71
N PRO A 116 19.24 -15.95 19.99
CA PRO A 116 18.26 -16.05 18.93
C PRO A 116 18.14 -14.66 18.33
N VAL A 117 18.59 -14.51 17.08
CA VAL A 117 18.04 -13.49 16.21
C VAL A 117 16.55 -13.80 16.18
N ALA A 118 15.75 -12.98 16.85
CA ALA A 118 14.31 -13.01 16.66
C ALA A 118 14.07 -12.70 15.17
N LEU A 119 13.95 -13.77 14.39
CA LEU A 119 13.35 -13.73 13.07
C LEU A 119 11.94 -13.20 13.28
N ASN A 120 11.73 -11.91 13.03
CA ASN A 120 10.41 -11.41 12.71
C ASN A 120 10.03 -12.01 11.35
N GLU A 121 9.58 -13.25 11.36
CA GLU A 121 8.84 -13.82 10.23
C GLU A 121 7.51 -13.07 10.12
N PRO A 122 7.10 -12.63 8.93
CA PRO A 122 5.75 -12.12 8.74
C PRO A 122 4.75 -13.27 8.99
N PRO A 123 3.58 -13.01 9.60
CA PRO A 123 2.60 -14.07 9.81
C PRO A 123 2.19 -14.67 8.47
N SER A 124 2.47 -15.95 8.32
CA SER A 124 2.00 -16.76 7.21
C SER A 124 0.47 -16.82 7.25
N SER A 125 -0.11 -16.60 6.08
CA SER A 125 -1.54 -16.74 5.83
C SER A 125 -2.03 -18.15 6.15
N GLU A 126 -2.81 -18.30 7.22
CA GLU A 126 -3.69 -19.46 7.36
C GLU A 126 -4.77 -19.38 6.26
N THR A 127 -4.69 -20.32 5.32
CA THR A 127 -5.82 -20.71 4.47
C THR A 127 -6.27 -22.09 4.93
N LYS A 128 -7.42 -22.12 5.58
CA LYS A 128 -8.38 -23.23 5.52
C LYS A 128 -9.78 -22.63 5.43
#